data_AF-A0A1B4XDQ9-F1
#
_entry.id   AF-A0A1B4XDQ9-F1
#
_cell.length_a   1.000
_cell.length_b   1.000
_cell.length_c   1.000
_cell.angle_alpha   90.00
_cell.angle_beta   90.00
_cell.angle_gamma   90.00
#
_symmetry.space_group_name_H-M   'P 1'
#
loop_
_entity.id
_entity.type
_entity.pdbx_description
1 polymer ?
#
loop_
_entity_poly.entity_id
_entity_poly.type
_entity_poly.pdbx_seq_one_letter_code
_entity_poly.pdbx_strand_id
1 'polypeptide(L)'
;MDIATNIWPLLQVIIGGTIASIGGWTVAVVNQRMTRKHEQLIVEREKLENLVSAIFDLELWLKKEENCYLFSHPENLEPSPAARITTIAVLYFPDMEPAAAQLMVATDNHRSLLMDIRLDMNTKNLQKATPDHVAILAKENTIATVNAARQKLLIHAKTKMKELLST
;
A
#
# COMPACT_ATOMS: atom_id res chain seq x y z
N MET A 1 38.40 33.69 -58.43
CA MET A 1 37.85 32.61 -57.58
C MET A 1 37.16 33.30 -56.43
N ASP A 2 35.84 33.44 -56.55
CA ASP A 2 35.04 34.25 -55.65
C ASP A 2 34.90 33.57 -54.29
N ILE A 3 35.43 34.21 -53.27
CA ILE A 3 35.30 33.80 -51.87
C ILE A 3 33.80 33.68 -51.48
N ALA A 4 32.91 34.40 -52.17
CA ALA A 4 31.48 34.40 -51.95
C ALA A 4 30.76 33.09 -52.33
N THR A 5 31.24 32.32 -53.31
CA THR A 5 30.56 31.07 -53.74
C THR A 5 30.86 29.88 -52.82
N ASN A 6 31.94 29.94 -52.02
CA ASN A 6 32.33 28.87 -51.09
C ASN A 6 31.69 28.99 -49.69
N ILE A 7 31.13 30.15 -49.31
CA ILE A 7 30.55 30.37 -47.97
C ILE A 7 29.10 29.87 -47.87
N TRP A 8 28.38 29.85 -49.00
CA TRP A 8 26.98 29.43 -49.08
C TRP A 8 26.70 27.99 -48.60
N PRO A 9 27.46 26.95 -49.02
CA PRO A 9 27.25 25.59 -48.53
C PRO A 9 27.61 25.43 -47.04
N LEU A 10 28.58 26.19 -46.52
CA LEU A 10 28.92 26.20 -45.09
C LEU A 10 27.78 26.76 -44.24
N LEU A 11 27.08 27.79 -44.72
CA LEU A 11 25.95 28.39 -44.01
C LEU A 11 24.80 27.37 -43.82
N GLN A 12 24.49 26.57 -44.85
CA GLN A 12 23.45 25.54 -44.77
C GLN A 12 23.76 24.45 -43.74
N VAL A 13 25.03 24.04 -43.64
CA VAL A 13 25.46 23.04 -42.63
C VAL A 13 25.37 23.62 -41.22
N ILE A 14 25.72 24.90 -41.03
CA ILE A 14 25.61 25.56 -39.73
C ILE A 14 24.13 25.70 -39.31
N ILE A 15 23.25 26.09 -40.23
CA ILE A 15 21.80 26.21 -39.99
C ILE A 15 21.19 24.83 -39.71
N GLY A 16 21.52 23.82 -40.51
CA GLY A 16 21.06 22.45 -40.30
C GLY A 16 21.55 21.87 -38.97
N GLY A 17 22.82 22.09 -38.62
CA GLY A 17 23.42 21.65 -37.36
C GLY A 17 22.82 22.32 -36.13
N THR A 18 22.50 23.62 -36.21
CA THR A 18 21.85 24.34 -35.10
C THR A 18 20.40 23.90 -34.90
N ILE A 19 19.63 23.71 -35.98
CA ILE A 19 18.26 23.18 -35.89
C ILE A 19 18.25 21.76 -35.32
N ALA A 20 19.15 20.89 -35.78
CA ALA A 20 19.27 19.53 -35.26
C ALA A 20 19.66 19.50 -33.77
N SER A 21 20.54 20.39 -33.33
CA SER A 21 20.96 20.49 -31.92
C SER A 21 19.82 20.95 -31.02
N ILE A 22 19.02 21.94 -31.45
CA ILE A 22 17.85 22.42 -30.70
C ILE A 22 16.72 21.38 -30.71
N GLY A 23 16.51 20.69 -31.83
CA GLY A 23 15.55 19.59 -31.94
C GLY A 23 15.91 18.40 -31.05
N GLY A 24 17.18 18.00 -31.01
CA GLY A 24 17.64 16.90 -30.16
C GLY A 24 17.47 17.20 -28.66
N TRP A 25 17.77 18.43 -28.23
CA TRP A 25 17.64 18.81 -26.83
C TRP A 25 16.18 18.90 -26.37
N THR A 26 15.29 19.47 -27.19
CA THR A 26 13.86 19.58 -26.85
C THR A 26 13.21 18.21 -26.76
N VAL A 27 13.50 17.29 -27.68
CA VAL A 27 13.03 15.90 -27.63
C VAL A 27 13.55 15.17 -26.39
N ALA A 28 14.83 15.32 -26.03
CA ALA A 28 15.40 14.68 -24.84
C ALA A 28 14.72 15.17 -23.54
N VAL A 29 14.47 16.48 -23.42
CA VAL A 29 13.80 17.06 -22.25
C VAL A 29 12.34 16.61 -22.15
N VAL A 30 11.61 16.59 -23.27
CA VAL A 30 10.22 16.13 -23.30
C VAL A 30 10.14 14.64 -22.97
N ASN A 31 11.03 13.82 -23.54
CA ASN A 31 11.06 12.38 -23.29
C ASN A 31 11.35 12.09 -21.82
N GLN A 32 12.36 12.74 -21.21
CA GLN A 32 12.64 12.59 -19.78
C GLN A 32 11.45 12.96 -18.88
N ARG A 33 10.70 14.01 -19.23
CA ARG A 33 9.49 14.39 -18.48
C ARG A 33 8.38 13.35 -18.61
N MET A 34 8.18 12.78 -19.79
CA MET A 34 7.18 11.73 -20.01
C MET A 34 7.58 10.42 -19.30
N THR A 35 8.85 10.02 -19.40
CA THR A 35 9.36 8.82 -18.72
C THR A 35 9.20 8.95 -17.20
N ARG A 36 9.55 10.10 -16.61
CA ARG A 36 9.37 10.33 -15.16
C ARG A 36 7.92 10.20 -14.70
N LYS A 37 6.97 10.73 -15.47
CA LYS A 37 5.53 10.60 -15.14
C LYS A 37 5.07 9.15 -15.21
N HIS A 38 5.50 8.42 -16.24
CA HIS A 38 5.14 7.02 -16.40
C HIS A 38 5.75 6.15 -15.28
N GLU A 39 7.02 6.38 -14.94
CA GLU A 39 7.69 5.70 -13.82
C GLU A 39 7.00 5.98 -12.49
N GLN A 40 6.60 7.23 -12.23
CA GLN A 40 5.85 7.57 -11.02
C GLN A 40 4.52 6.81 -10.94
N LEU A 41 3.76 6.74 -12.03
CA LEU A 41 2.49 5.97 -12.06
C LEU A 41 2.72 4.48 -11.85
N ILE A 42 3.80 3.91 -12.41
CA ILE A 42 4.15 2.50 -12.19
C ILE A 42 4.45 2.27 -10.70
N VAL A 43 5.27 3.13 -10.09
CA VAL A 43 5.60 3.03 -8.67
C VAL A 43 4.35 3.17 -7.81
N GLU A 44 3.49 4.14 -8.08
CA GLU A 44 2.23 4.30 -7.32
C GLU A 44 1.33 3.07 -7.44
N ARG A 45 1.17 2.50 -8.64
CA ARG A 45 0.40 1.25 -8.82
C ARG A 45 1.01 0.09 -8.04
N GLU A 46 2.33 -0.10 -8.11
CA GLU A 46 3.04 -1.14 -7.38
C GLU A 46 2.87 -0.98 -5.86
N LYS A 47 2.95 0.25 -5.33
CA LYS A 47 2.72 0.51 -3.91
C LYS A 47 1.27 0.29 -3.50
N LEU A 48 0.31 0.56 -4.38
CA LEU A 48 -1.10 0.29 -4.14
C LEU A 48 -1.39 -1.22 -4.11
N GLU A 49 -0.79 -1.99 -5.03
CA GLU A 49 -0.87 -3.45 -5.03
C GLU A 49 -0.25 -4.04 -3.75
N ASN A 50 0.92 -3.52 -3.34
CA ASN A 50 1.55 -3.90 -2.08
C ASN A 50 0.68 -3.57 -0.86
N LEU A 51 -0.03 -2.43 -0.86
CA LEU A 51 -0.98 -2.07 0.20
C LEU A 51 -2.12 -3.08 0.27
N VAL A 52 -2.74 -3.41 -0.87
CA VAL A 52 -3.85 -4.37 -0.95
C VAL A 52 -3.38 -5.77 -0.51
N SER A 53 -2.22 -6.22 -0.98
CA SER A 53 -1.60 -7.47 -0.55
C SER A 53 -1.42 -7.50 0.98
N ALA A 54 -0.92 -6.40 1.56
CA ALA A 54 -0.76 -6.31 3.01
C ALA A 54 -2.09 -6.37 3.79
N ILE A 55 -3.17 -5.82 3.22
CA ILE A 55 -4.52 -5.93 3.80
C ILE A 55 -5.02 -7.38 3.78
N PHE A 56 -4.74 -8.14 2.72
CA PHE A 56 -5.07 -9.57 2.67
C PHE A 56 -4.25 -10.38 3.68
N ASP A 57 -2.95 -10.11 3.78
CA ASP A 57 -2.07 -10.75 4.76
C ASP A 57 -2.56 -10.50 6.19
N LEU A 58 -3.10 -9.31 6.48
CA LEU A 58 -3.70 -9.01 7.78
C LEU A 58 -4.88 -9.92 8.08
N GLU A 59 -5.75 -10.22 7.12
CA GLU A 59 -6.88 -11.12 7.33
C GLU A 59 -6.40 -12.54 7.67
N LEU A 60 -5.39 -13.03 6.95
CA LEU A 60 -4.80 -14.33 7.22
C LEU A 60 -4.14 -14.37 8.60
N TRP A 61 -3.42 -13.30 8.95
CA TRP A 61 -2.76 -13.17 10.24
C TRP A 61 -3.77 -13.13 11.39
N LEU A 62 -4.88 -12.40 11.26
CA LEU A 62 -5.95 -12.38 12.26
C LEU A 62 -6.53 -13.78 12.51
N LYS A 63 -6.77 -14.56 11.45
CA LYS A 63 -7.22 -15.96 11.58
C LYS A 63 -6.19 -16.84 12.29
N LYS A 64 -4.89 -16.62 12.03
CA LYS A 64 -3.80 -17.32 12.74
C LYS A 64 -3.78 -16.93 14.22
N GLU A 65 -3.92 -15.65 14.56
CA GLU A 65 -4.01 -15.18 15.94
C GLU A 65 -5.21 -15.81 16.64
N GLU A 66 -6.41 -15.74 16.07
CA GLU A 66 -7.60 -16.37 16.65
C GLU A 66 -7.36 -17.85 16.97
N ASN A 67 -6.72 -18.58 16.04
CA ASN A 67 -6.41 -19.99 16.27
C ASN A 67 -5.37 -20.20 17.37
N CYS A 68 -4.34 -19.35 17.43
CA CYS A 68 -3.31 -19.38 18.47
C CYS A 68 -3.92 -19.16 19.87
N TYR A 69 -4.70 -18.08 20.03
CA TYR A 69 -5.26 -17.71 21.33
C TYR A 69 -6.41 -18.63 21.76
N LEU A 70 -7.31 -19.02 20.85
CA LEU A 70 -8.54 -19.76 21.20
C LEU A 70 -8.37 -21.29 21.24
N PHE A 71 -7.44 -21.84 20.45
CA PHE A 71 -7.29 -23.30 20.30
C PHE A 71 -5.93 -23.82 20.74
N SER A 72 -5.14 -23.02 21.47
CA SER A 72 -3.82 -23.43 21.99
C SER A 72 -2.86 -23.91 20.88
N HIS A 73 -2.97 -23.33 19.69
CA HIS A 73 -2.01 -23.59 18.61
C HIS A 73 -0.63 -23.01 18.99
N PRO A 74 0.49 -23.48 18.40
CA PRO A 74 1.80 -22.88 18.62
C PRO A 74 1.78 -21.37 18.46
N GLU A 75 2.55 -20.70 19.32
CA GLU A 75 2.61 -19.25 19.37
C GLU A 75 2.95 -18.67 17.99
N ASN A 76 2.13 -17.73 17.54
CA ASN A 76 2.36 -17.02 16.30
C ASN A 76 3.39 -15.92 16.52
N LEU A 77 4.63 -16.17 16.08
CA LEU A 77 5.73 -15.20 16.17
C LEU A 77 5.76 -14.21 15.00
N GLU A 78 4.81 -14.30 14.06
CA GLU A 78 4.75 -13.39 12.91
C GLU A 78 4.34 -11.97 13.35
N PRO A 79 5.10 -10.93 12.96
CA PRO A 79 4.72 -9.55 13.25
C PRO A 79 3.42 -9.17 12.53
N SER A 80 2.61 -8.31 13.16
CA SER A 80 1.35 -7.85 12.59
C SER A 80 1.56 -7.10 11.26
N PRO A 81 0.87 -7.49 10.17
CA PRO A 81 0.90 -6.76 8.90
C PRO A 81 0.33 -5.34 8.99
N ALA A 82 -0.39 -4.99 10.07
CA ALA A 82 -1.00 -3.67 10.24
C ALA A 82 0.03 -2.53 10.20
N ALA A 83 1.21 -2.72 10.79
CA ALA A 83 2.29 -1.73 10.75
C ALA A 83 2.79 -1.47 9.32
N ARG A 84 2.85 -2.53 8.48
CA ARG A 84 3.23 -2.42 7.07
C ARG A 84 2.17 -1.64 6.28
N ILE A 85 0.89 -1.91 6.53
CA ILE A 85 -0.23 -1.17 5.90
C ILE A 85 -0.11 0.33 6.22
N THR A 86 0.03 0.68 7.50
CA THR A 86 0.18 2.07 7.95
C THR A 86 1.41 2.73 7.32
N THR A 87 2.54 2.02 7.27
CA THR A 87 3.77 2.55 6.65
C THR A 87 3.58 2.86 5.16
N ILE A 88 2.95 1.95 4.40
CA ILE A 88 2.70 2.18 2.97
C ILE A 88 1.72 3.36 2.78
N ALA A 89 0.66 3.43 3.59
CA ALA A 89 -0.29 4.53 3.54
C ALA A 89 0.37 5.88 3.84
N VAL A 90 1.16 5.99 4.91
CA VAL A 90 1.84 7.24 5.28
C VAL A 90 2.80 7.72 4.18
N LEU A 91 3.56 6.79 3.58
CA LEU A 91 4.61 7.15 2.62
C LEU A 91 4.08 7.47 1.22
N TYR A 92 3.05 6.75 0.76
CA TYR A 92 2.60 6.80 -0.63
C TYR A 92 1.16 7.27 -0.82
N PHE A 93 0.30 7.12 0.19
CA PHE A 93 -1.14 7.42 0.10
C PHE A 93 -1.62 8.16 1.35
N PRO A 94 -1.19 9.41 1.57
CA PRO A 94 -1.49 10.16 2.79
C PRO A 94 -2.99 10.38 3.01
N ASP A 95 -3.79 10.34 1.94
CA ASP A 95 -5.25 10.34 1.97
C ASP A 95 -5.86 9.07 2.58
N MET A 96 -5.13 7.95 2.57
CA MET A 96 -5.52 6.67 3.16
C MET A 96 -5.00 6.48 4.58
N GLU A 97 -4.08 7.34 5.05
CA GLU A 97 -3.48 7.25 6.39
C GLU A 97 -4.52 7.16 7.52
N PRO A 98 -5.59 7.97 7.56
CA PRO A 98 -6.56 7.88 8.64
C PRO A 98 -7.31 6.55 8.66
N ALA A 99 -7.56 5.96 7.49
CA ALA A 99 -8.21 4.66 7.37
C ALA A 99 -7.26 3.52 7.77
N ALA A 100 -5.98 3.62 7.42
CA ALA A 100 -4.94 2.66 7.85
C ALA A 100 -4.71 2.72 9.37
N ALA A 101 -4.66 3.91 9.96
CA ALA A 101 -4.55 4.10 11.40
C ALA A 101 -5.76 3.52 12.16
N GLN A 102 -6.98 3.73 11.65
CA GLN A 102 -8.20 3.11 12.20
C GLN A 102 -8.14 1.59 12.16
N LEU A 103 -7.63 1.01 11.06
CA LEU A 103 -7.46 -0.43 10.94
C LEU A 103 -6.45 -0.96 11.96
N MET A 104 -5.33 -0.27 12.15
CA MET A 104 -4.31 -0.63 13.14
C MET A 104 -4.87 -0.65 14.56
N VAL A 105 -5.58 0.41 14.97
CA VAL A 105 -6.21 0.49 16.30
C VAL A 105 -7.25 -0.63 16.48
N ALA A 106 -8.07 -0.89 15.47
CA ALA A 106 -9.06 -1.97 15.53
C ALA A 106 -8.38 -3.35 15.67
N THR A 107 -7.27 -3.57 14.96
CA THR A 107 -6.46 -4.79 15.08
C THR A 107 -5.86 -4.95 16.47
N ASP A 108 -5.30 -3.89 17.05
CA ASP A 108 -4.68 -3.94 18.38
C ASP A 108 -5.73 -4.19 19.48
N ASN A 109 -6.90 -3.57 19.38
CA ASN A 109 -8.02 -3.83 20.29
C ASN A 109 -8.48 -5.28 20.23
N HIS A 110 -8.62 -5.83 19.01
CA HIS A 110 -9.01 -7.22 18.84
C HIS A 110 -7.95 -8.18 19.42
N ARG A 111 -6.67 -7.89 19.22
CA ARG A 111 -5.58 -8.69 19.78
C ARG A 111 -5.57 -8.64 21.31
N SER A 112 -5.76 -7.46 21.89
CA SER A 112 -5.84 -7.29 23.36
C SER A 112 -6.96 -8.14 23.95
N LEU A 113 -8.13 -8.17 23.29
CA LEU A 113 -9.25 -9.02 23.70
C LEU A 113 -8.90 -10.51 23.63
N LEU A 114 -8.20 -10.96 22.58
CA LEU A 114 -7.75 -12.35 22.47
C LEU A 114 -6.77 -12.73 23.59
N MET A 115 -5.89 -11.81 23.98
CA MET A 115 -4.97 -11.99 25.10
C MET A 115 -5.74 -12.13 26.42
N ASP A 116 -6.74 -11.28 26.68
CA ASP A 116 -7.56 -11.35 27.88
C ASP A 116 -8.30 -12.68 27.99
N ILE A 117 -8.88 -13.16 26.88
CA ILE A 117 -9.53 -14.48 26.82
C ILE A 117 -8.54 -15.60 27.12
N ARG A 118 -7.31 -15.52 26.59
CA ARG A 118 -6.27 -16.52 26.85
C ARG A 118 -5.84 -16.55 28.30
N LEU A 119 -5.73 -15.38 28.95
CA LEU A 119 -5.42 -15.27 30.37
C LEU A 119 -6.52 -15.91 31.23
N ASP A 120 -7.79 -15.67 30.91
CA ASP A 120 -8.91 -16.29 31.62
C ASP A 120 -8.93 -17.82 31.43
N MET A 121 -8.68 -18.31 30.22
CA MET A 121 -8.57 -19.74 29.95
C MET A 121 -7.44 -20.40 30.73
N ASN A 122 -6.26 -19.78 30.77
CA ASN A 122 -5.14 -20.28 31.56
C ASN A 122 -5.47 -20.30 33.06
N THR A 123 -6.12 -19.24 33.57
CA THR A 123 -6.52 -19.15 34.98
C THR A 123 -7.52 -20.25 35.37
N LYS A 124 -8.41 -20.60 34.44
CA LYS A 124 -9.43 -21.64 34.65
C LYS A 124 -8.97 -23.04 34.22
N ASN A 125 -7.72 -23.22 33.81
CA ASN A 125 -7.18 -24.47 33.24
C ASN A 125 -8.00 -25.02 32.06
N LEU A 126 -8.58 -24.14 31.25
CA LEU A 126 -9.37 -24.49 30.07
C LEU A 126 -8.45 -24.73 28.87
N GLN A 127 -8.60 -25.88 28.20
CA GLN A 127 -7.84 -26.18 26.98
C GLN A 127 -8.40 -25.49 25.72
N LYS A 128 -9.66 -25.03 25.76
CA LYS A 128 -10.38 -24.43 24.63
C LYS A 128 -11.34 -23.33 25.10
N ALA A 129 -11.57 -22.35 24.24
CA ALA A 129 -12.54 -21.29 24.47
C ALA A 129 -13.95 -21.84 24.75
N THR A 130 -14.60 -21.29 25.78
CA THR A 130 -15.99 -21.60 26.14
C THR A 130 -16.96 -20.77 25.28
N PRO A 131 -18.25 -21.15 25.22
CA PRO A 131 -19.26 -20.34 24.55
C PRO A 131 -19.33 -18.90 25.07
N ASP A 132 -19.01 -18.67 26.35
CA ASP A 132 -18.98 -17.33 26.94
C ASP A 132 -17.86 -16.46 26.34
N HIS A 133 -16.69 -17.03 26.07
CA HIS A 133 -15.59 -16.30 25.40
C HIS A 133 -15.96 -15.91 23.97
N VAL A 134 -16.67 -16.80 23.26
CA VAL A 134 -17.20 -16.49 21.91
C VAL A 134 -18.28 -15.42 21.98
N ALA A 135 -19.11 -15.43 23.02
CA ALA A 135 -20.11 -14.39 23.25
C ALA A 135 -19.48 -13.03 23.56
N ILE A 136 -18.35 -12.98 24.28
CA ILE A 136 -17.58 -11.75 24.51
C ILE A 136 -17.03 -11.21 23.17
N LEU A 137 -16.42 -12.06 22.35
CA LEU A 137 -15.93 -11.68 21.01
C LEU A 137 -17.05 -11.13 20.11
N ALA A 138 -18.22 -11.77 20.15
CA ALA A 138 -19.40 -11.32 19.40
C ALA A 138 -19.98 -10.01 19.95
N LYS A 139 -19.99 -9.84 21.28
CA LYS A 139 -20.55 -8.67 21.97
C LYS A 139 -19.69 -7.42 21.78
N GLU A 140 -18.37 -7.55 21.85
CA GLU A 140 -17.46 -6.42 21.66
C GLU A 140 -17.34 -6.00 20.19
N ASN A 141 -17.90 -6.79 19.27
CA ASN A 141 -18.01 -6.50 17.85
C ASN A 141 -16.66 -6.15 17.17
N THR A 142 -15.53 -6.54 17.78
CA THR A 142 -14.19 -6.14 17.36
C THR A 142 -13.90 -6.61 15.94
N ILE A 143 -14.32 -7.84 15.59
CA ILE A 143 -14.17 -8.40 14.25
C ILE A 143 -14.93 -7.56 13.22
N ALA A 144 -16.14 -7.07 13.54
CA ALA A 144 -16.86 -6.20 12.63
C ALA A 144 -16.20 -4.83 12.50
N THR A 145 -15.62 -4.28 13.57
CA THR A 145 -14.88 -3.00 13.49
C THR A 145 -13.63 -3.12 12.62
N VAL A 146 -12.85 -4.20 12.77
CA VAL A 146 -11.71 -4.52 11.91
C VAL A 146 -12.15 -4.68 10.46
N ASN A 147 -13.22 -5.45 10.21
CA ASN A 147 -13.75 -5.66 8.86
C ASN A 147 -14.28 -4.36 8.23
N ALA A 148 -14.93 -3.50 9.01
CA ALA A 148 -15.41 -2.21 8.54
C ALA A 148 -14.24 -1.27 8.17
N ALA A 149 -13.23 -1.17 9.03
CA ALA A 149 -12.01 -0.40 8.75
C ALA A 149 -11.29 -0.93 7.50
N ARG A 150 -11.20 -2.26 7.37
CA ARG A 150 -10.64 -2.94 6.20
C ARG A 150 -11.40 -2.60 4.91
N GLN A 151 -12.72 -2.73 4.92
CA GLN A 151 -13.54 -2.43 3.74
C GLN A 151 -13.41 -0.97 3.34
N LYS A 152 -13.39 -0.04 4.30
CA LYS A 152 -13.18 1.39 4.03
C LYS A 152 -11.84 1.63 3.31
N LEU A 153 -10.77 1.01 3.78
CA LEU A 153 -9.45 1.12 3.15
C LEU A 153 -9.42 0.48 1.75
N LEU A 154 -10.06 -0.68 1.56
CA LEU A 154 -10.18 -1.32 0.25
C LEU A 154 -10.99 -0.50 -0.75
N ILE A 155 -12.04 0.19 -0.30
CA ILE A 155 -12.82 1.10 -1.15
C ILE A 155 -11.94 2.28 -1.61
N HIS A 156 -11.18 2.88 -0.70
CA HIS A 156 -10.23 3.95 -1.06
C HIS A 156 -9.18 3.45 -2.05
N ALA A 157 -8.59 2.28 -1.79
CA ALA A 157 -7.60 1.68 -2.68
C ALA A 157 -8.18 1.41 -4.08
N LYS A 158 -9.42 0.90 -4.16
CA LYS A 158 -10.12 0.68 -5.43
C LYS A 158 -10.36 1.99 -6.20
N THR A 159 -10.80 3.04 -5.50
CA THR A 159 -11.02 4.35 -6.10
C THR A 159 -9.70 4.90 -6.66
N LYS A 160 -8.62 4.83 -5.86
CA LYS A 160 -7.29 5.27 -6.29
C LYS A 160 -6.76 4.49 -7.48
N MET A 161 -6.96 3.17 -7.51
CA MET A 161 -6.56 2.34 -8.65
C MET A 161 -7.29 2.76 -9.93
N LYS A 162 -8.59 3.08 -9.83
CA LYS A 162 -9.36 3.56 -10.97
C LYS A 162 -8.83 4.91 -11.49
N GLU A 163 -8.47 5.83 -10.61
CA GLU A 163 -7.84 7.11 -10.98
C GLU A 163 -6.53 6.86 -11.73
N LEU A 164 -5.65 6.02 -11.19
CA LEU A 164 -4.34 5.70 -11.78
C LEU A 164 -4.44 5.00 -13.14
N LEU A 165 -5.51 4.25 -13.39
CA LEU A 165 -5.77 3.60 -14.69
C LEU A 165 -6.39 4.53 -15.73
N SER A 166 -6.95 5.67 -15.30
CA SER A 166 -7.61 6.65 -16.18
C SER A 166 -6.67 7.75 -16.71
N THR A 167 -5.50 7.90 -16.09
CA THR A 167 -4.38 8.76 -16.51
C THR A 167 -3.39 8.04 -17.41
#